data_AF-A0A133NK96-F1
#
_entry.id   AF-A0A133NK96-F1
#
_cell.length_a   1.000
_cell.length_b   1.000
_cell.length_c   1.000
_cell.angle_alpha   90.00
_cell.angle_beta   90.00
_cell.angle_gamma   90.00
#
_symmetry.space_group_name_H-M   'P 1'
#
loop_
_entity.id
_entity.type
_entity.pdbx_description
1 polymer ?
#
loop_
_entity_poly.entity_id
_entity_poly.type
_entity_poly.pdbx_seq_one_letter_code
_entity_poly.pdbx_strand_id
1 'polypeptide(L)' 'MSFFSVLAELLEASGFAALTWQNIAMIFVSFILFYLAIVKKFEPLLLLPISFGMFLVNLPLAGLMDEGG' A
#
# COMPACT_ATOMS: atom_id res chain seq x y z
N MET A 1 11.72 23.11 21.15
CA MET A 1 10.82 22.31 20.28
C MET A 1 9.57 22.00 21.08
N SER A 2 8.40 22.34 20.57
CA SER A 2 7.14 22.11 21.30
C SER A 2 6.68 20.66 21.13
N PHE A 3 6.03 20.09 22.13
CA PHE A 3 5.44 18.73 22.01
C PHE A 3 4.52 18.61 20.78
N PHE A 4 3.76 19.67 20.48
CA PHE A 4 2.87 19.73 19.33
C PHE A 4 3.60 19.74 17.98
N SER A 5 4.79 20.32 17.88
CA SER A 5 5.57 20.31 16.63
C SER A 5 6.15 18.92 16.33
N VAL A 6 6.54 18.17 17.36
CA VAL A 6 7.00 16.78 17.18
C VAL A 6 5.87 15.87 16.70
N LEU A 7 4.65 16.07 17.22
CA LEU A 7 3.49 15.30 16.76
C LEU A 7 3.13 15.63 15.30
N ALA A 8 3.24 16.89 14.89
CA ALA A 8 3.04 17.32 13.51
C ALA A 8 4.10 16.74 12.56
N GLU A 9 5.39 16.79 12.92
CA GLU A 9 6.48 16.17 12.17
C GLU A 9 6.32 14.65 12.03
N LEU A 10 5.89 13.97 13.10
CA LEU A 10 5.60 12.53 13.03
C LEU A 10 4.43 12.22 12.09
N LEU A 11 3.43 13.10 12.02
CA LEU A 11 2.30 12.93 11.10
C LEU A 11 2.73 13.19 9.65
N GLU A 12 3.54 14.22 9.40
CA GLU A 12 4.09 14.52 8.07
C GLU A 12 5.09 13.47 7.58
N ALA A 13 5.92 12.91 8.47
CA ALA A 13 6.83 11.82 8.15
C ALA A 13 6.11 10.46 8.02
N SER A 14 4.84 10.38 8.42
CA SER A 14 4.07 9.15 8.29
C SER A 14 3.69 8.89 6.83
N GLY A 15 3.62 7.61 6.44
CA GLY A 15 3.15 7.21 5.11
C GLY A 15 1.77 7.74 4.76
N PHE A 16 0.95 8.12 5.75
CA PHE A 16 -0.36 8.72 5.52
C PHE A 16 -0.29 10.10 4.86
N ALA A 17 0.76 10.89 5.11
CA ALA A 17 0.93 12.20 4.48
C ALA A 17 1.30 12.10 2.98
N ALA A 18 1.90 10.98 2.57
CA ALA A 18 2.31 10.70 1.20
C ALA A 18 1.28 9.86 0.41
N LEU A 19 0.09 9.59 0.97
CA LEU A 19 -0.97 8.87 0.27
C LEU A 19 -1.54 9.72 -0.87
N THR A 20 -1.33 9.27 -2.10
CA THR A 20 -2.06 9.82 -3.25
C THR A 20 -3.39 9.10 -3.45
N TRP A 21 -4.32 9.75 -4.15
CA TRP A 21 -5.60 9.11 -4.52
C TRP A 21 -5.39 7.86 -5.40
N GLN A 22 -4.32 7.85 -6.22
CA GLN A 22 -3.94 6.72 -7.06
C GLN A 22 -3.53 5.51 -6.21
N ASN A 23 -2.73 5.71 -5.16
CA ASN A 23 -2.36 4.64 -4.22
C ASN A 23 -3.61 4.02 -3.59
N ILE A 24 -4.56 4.84 -3.14
CA ILE A 24 -5.83 4.39 -2.54
C ILE A 24 -6.64 3.56 -3.55
N ALA A 25 -6.76 4.03 -4.79
CA ALA A 25 -7.48 3.31 -5.84
C ALA A 25 -6.84 1.94 -6.15
N MET A 26 -5.51 1.88 -6.23
CA MET A 26 -4.79 0.62 -6.50
C MET A 26 -4.82 -0.35 -5.31
N ILE A 27 -4.74 0.16 -4.08
CA ILE A 27 -4.96 -0.65 -2.86
C ILE A 27 -6.37 -1.25 -2.90
N PHE A 28 -7.39 -0.47 -3.27
CA PHE A 28 -8.74 -0.99 -3.42
C PHE A 28 -8.84 -2.10 -4.47
N VAL A 29 -8.19 -1.92 -5.63
CA VAL A 29 -8.09 -2.97 -6.66
C VAL A 29 -7.38 -4.22 -6.13
N SER A 30 -6.30 -4.07 -5.36
CA SER A 30 -5.60 -5.20 -4.75
C SER A 30 -6.51 -6.03 -3.83
N PHE A 31 -7.43 -5.39 -3.09
CA PHE A 31 -8.43 -6.07 -2.28
C PHE A 31 -9.51 -6.78 -3.11
N ILE A 32 -9.91 -6.23 -4.25
CA ILE A 32 -10.80 -6.93 -5.19
C ILE A 32 -10.12 -8.20 -5.69
N LEU A 33 -8.83 -8.13 -6.06
CA LEU A 33 -8.08 -9.29 -6.52
C LEU A 33 -7.87 -10.31 -5.39
N PHE A 34 -7.61 -9.87 -4.16
CA PHE A 34 -7.60 -10.77 -2.99
C PHE A 34 -8.93 -11.49 -2.81
N TYR A 35 -10.06 -10.78 -2.96
CA TYR A 35 -11.37 -11.40 -2.89
C TYR A 35 -11.55 -12.48 -3.98
N LEU A 36 -11.12 -12.21 -5.21
CA LEU A 36 -11.17 -13.19 -6.30
C LEU A 36 -10.27 -14.40 -6.03
N ALA A 37 -9.05 -14.19 -5.52
CA ALA A 37 -8.11 -15.25 -5.21
C ALA A 37 -8.57 -16.14 -4.04
N ILE A 38 -9.06 -15.52 -2.95
CA ILE A 38 -9.37 -16.22 -1.69
C ILE A 38 -10.79 -16.76 -1.67
N VAL A 39 -11.78 -15.91 -1.95
CA VAL A 39 -13.20 -16.27 -1.83
C VAL A 39 -13.68 -17.01 -3.06
N LYS A 40 -13.34 -16.50 -4.25
CA LYS A 40 -13.79 -17.10 -5.52
C LYS A 40 -12.83 -18.15 -6.08
N LYS A 41 -11.63 -18.31 -5.48
CA LYS A 41 -10.60 -19.28 -5.89
C LYS A 41 -10.23 -19.20 -7.38
N PHE A 42 -10.22 -18.00 -7.96
CA PHE A 42 -9.66 -17.78 -9.28
C PHE A 42 -8.14 -17.81 -9.18
N GLU A 43 -7.52 -18.78 -9.84
CA GLU A 43 -6.05 -18.99 -9.89
C GLU A 43 -5.32 -18.64 -8.59
N PRO A 44 -5.72 -19.22 -7.44
CA PRO A 44 -5.31 -18.74 -6.12
C PRO A 44 -3.79 -18.77 -5.93
N LEU A 45 -3.11 -19.71 -6.58
CA LEU A 45 -1.65 -19.85 -6.54
C LEU A 45 -0.91 -18.67 -7.21
N LEU A 46 -1.51 -18.05 -8.23
CA LEU A 46 -0.91 -16.95 -8.98
C LEU A 46 -1.47 -15.60 -8.53
N LEU A 47 -2.78 -15.52 -8.41
CA LEU A 47 -3.51 -14.27 -8.18
C LEU A 47 -3.29 -13.76 -6.75
N LEU A 48 -3.10 -14.64 -5.75
CA LEU A 48 -2.79 -14.24 -4.39
C LEU A 48 -1.40 -13.55 -4.29
N PRO A 49 -0.28 -14.14 -4.77
CA PRO A 49 1.01 -13.43 -4.83
C PRO A 49 0.96 -12.12 -5.61
N ILE A 50 0.26 -12.09 -6.76
CA ILE A 50 0.14 -10.87 -7.57
C ILE A 50 -0.59 -9.77 -6.80
N SER A 51 -1.71 -10.10 -6.16
CA SER A 51 -2.48 -9.15 -5.33
C SER A 51 -1.64 -8.62 -4.18
N PHE A 52 -0.81 -9.47 -3.57
CA PHE A 52 0.10 -9.10 -2.50
C PHE A 52 1.21 -8.16 -2.97
N GLY A 53 1.84 -8.46 -4.11
CA GLY A 53 2.82 -7.57 -4.74
C GLY A 53 2.21 -6.21 -5.08
N MET A 54 1.03 -6.20 -5.71
CA MET A 54 0.31 -4.96 -6.02
C MET A 54 -0.02 -4.16 -4.76
N PHE A 55 -0.47 -4.80 -3.69
CA PHE A 55 -0.73 -4.13 -2.42
C PHE A 55 0.52 -3.45 -1.86
N LEU A 56 1.64 -4.19 -1.80
CA LEU A 56 2.89 -3.70 -1.21
C LEU A 56 3.49 -2.52 -1.98
N VAL A 57 3.57 -2.59 -3.31
CA VAL A 57 4.17 -1.50 -4.12
C VAL A 57 3.33 -0.22 -4.13
N ASN A 58 2.04 -0.32 -3.82
CA ASN A 58 1.15 0.83 -3.73
C ASN A 58 1.07 1.41 -2.31
N LEU A 59 1.83 0.89 -1.34
CA LEU A 59 1.96 1.52 -0.03
C LEU A 59 2.87 2.76 -0.13
N PRO A 60 2.44 3.90 0.43
CA PRO A 60 3.21 5.15 0.41
C PRO A 60 4.50 4.99 1.22
N LEU A 61 5.59 5.60 0.75
CA LEU A 61 6.92 5.56 1.38
C LEU A 61 7.50 4.14 1.56
N ALA A 62 6.95 3.12 0.87
CA ALA A 62 7.46 1.76 0.95
C ALA A 62 8.79 1.59 0.21
N GLY A 63 9.09 2.42 -0.79
CA GLY A 63 10.37 2.42 -1.51
C GLY A 63 10.65 1.17 -2.36
N LEU A 64 9.73 0.20 -2.42
CA LEU A 64 9.92 -1.12 -3.04
C LEU A 64 10.21 -1.10 -4.55
N MET A 65 10.02 0.04 -5.21
CA MET A 65 10.32 0.24 -6.64
C MET A 65 11.33 1.38 -6.88
N ASP A 66 11.93 1.94 -5.81
CA ASP A 66 13.01 2.91 -5.97
C ASP A 66 14.28 2.22 -6.48
N GLU A 67 15.20 2.99 -7.06
CA GLU A 67 16.44 2.49 -7.70
C GLU A 67 17.35 1.68 -6.76
N GLY A 68 17.11 1.68 -5.44
CA GLY A 68 17.84 0.90 -4.43
C GLY A 68 17.25 -0.46 -4.07
N GLY A 69 15.96 -0.71 -4.37
CA GLY A 69 15.23 -1.94 -4.01
C GLY A 69 14.92 -2.08 -2.52
#